data_AF-A0A1Q3SVW5-F1
#
_entry.id   AF-A0A1Q3SVW5-F1
#
_cell.length_a   1.000
_cell.length_b   1.000
_cell.length_c   1.000
_cell.angle_alpha   90.00
_cell.angle_beta   90.00
_cell.angle_gamma   90.00
#
_symmetry.space_group_name_H-M   'P 1'
#
loop_
_entity.id
_entity.type
_entity.pdbx_description
1 polymer ?
#
loop_
_entity_poly.entity_id
_entity_poly.type
_entity_poly.pdbx_seq_one_letter_code
_entity_poly.pdbx_strand_id
1 'polypeptide(L)'
;MLGILRVRWLITLLPRTIKYFISEKVPFYYKLILLIPIFWALTPVARITNIWPILGLLDEFTIILLTMALFTWLVGRHQLSKAPPVTAKVEIIEGEYYIKDKTSR
;
A
#
# COMPACT_ATOMS: atom_id res chain seq x y z
N MET A 1 18.90 -18.25 2.89
CA MET A 1 18.87 -16.81 2.48
C MET A 1 17.45 -16.23 2.37
N LEU A 2 16.45 -16.99 1.92
CA LEU A 2 15.07 -16.50 1.76
C LEU A 2 14.43 -15.95 3.05
N GLY A 3 14.69 -16.58 4.21
CA GLY A 3 14.15 -16.16 5.51
C GLY A 3 14.56 -14.74 5.93
N ILE A 4 15.84 -14.39 5.79
CA ILE A 4 16.39 -13.08 6.18
C ILE A 4 15.74 -11.95 5.37
N LEU A 5 15.55 -12.18 4.05
CA LEU A 5 14.89 -11.21 3.18
C LEU A 5 13.45 -10.98 3.63
N ARG A 6 12.70 -12.06 3.91
CA ARG A 6 11.31 -11.98 4.37
C ARG A 6 11.18 -11.26 5.71
N VAL A 7 12.09 -11.50 6.66
CA VAL A 7 12.09 -10.78 7.95
C VAL A 7 12.35 -9.29 7.75
N ARG A 8 13.30 -8.92 6.88
CA ARG A 8 13.55 -7.51 6.54
C ARG A 8 12.32 -6.84 5.90
N TRP A 9 11.62 -7.55 5.03
CA TRP A 9 10.35 -7.08 4.46
C TRP A 9 9.26 -6.93 5.52
N LEU A 10 9.17 -7.85 6.48
CA LEU A 10 8.22 -7.75 7.58
C LEU A 10 8.50 -6.49 8.41
N ILE A 11 9.75 -6.26 8.82
CA ILE A 11 10.15 -5.10 9.63
C ILE A 11 9.80 -3.77 8.93
N THR A 12 9.86 -3.73 7.60
CA THR A 12 9.56 -2.52 6.83
C THR A 12 8.06 -2.34 6.55
N LEU A 13 7.32 -3.42 6.30
CA LEU A 13 5.88 -3.38 6.02
C LEU A 13 5.03 -3.25 7.28
N LEU A 14 5.37 -3.96 8.35
CA LEU A 14 4.62 -3.97 9.62
C LEU A 14 4.28 -2.58 10.17
N PRO A 15 5.22 -1.66 10.37
CA PRO A 15 4.88 -0.33 10.90
C PRO A 15 3.99 0.46 9.94
N ARG A 16 4.15 0.30 8.62
CA ARG A 16 3.29 0.96 7.62
C ARG A 16 1.87 0.40 7.65
N THR A 17 1.73 -0.92 7.71
CA THR A 17 0.44 -1.59 7.81
C THR A 17 -0.31 -1.17 9.06
N ILE A 18 0.36 -1.14 10.23
CA ILE A 18 -0.24 -0.68 11.49
C ILE A 18 -0.70 0.78 11.38
N LYS A 19 0.17 1.66 10.84
CA LYS A 19 -0.17 3.08 10.63
C LYS A 19 -1.42 3.25 9.75
N TYR A 20 -1.51 2.50 8.66
CA TYR A 20 -2.67 2.55 7.75
C TYR A 20 -3.92 1.90 8.35
N PHE A 21 -3.76 0.88 9.18
CA PHE A 21 -4.87 0.23 9.85
C PHE A 21 -5.55 1.17 10.87
N ILE A 22 -4.76 1.93 11.63
CA ILE A 22 -5.27 2.88 12.62
C ILE A 22 -5.78 4.17 11.94
N SER A 23 -5.27 4.50 10.74
CA SER A 23 -5.70 5.70 10.05
C SER A 23 -7.16 5.66 9.59
N GLU A 24 -7.90 6.73 9.87
CA GLU A 24 -9.26 6.98 9.35
C GLU A 24 -9.25 7.31 7.85
N LYS A 25 -8.10 7.69 7.29
CA LYS A 25 -7.96 8.01 5.86
C LYS A 25 -8.08 6.78 4.95
N VAL A 26 -7.94 5.58 5.53
CA VAL A 26 -8.00 4.32 4.79
C VAL A 26 -9.42 3.75 4.87
N PRO A 27 -10.10 3.57 3.73
CA PRO A 27 -11.43 2.98 3.69
C PRO A 27 -11.48 1.60 4.33
N PHE A 28 -12.60 1.31 5.02
CA PHE A 28 -12.80 0.07 5.76
C PHE A 28 -12.62 -1.19 4.90
N TYR A 29 -13.09 -1.16 3.65
CA TYR A 29 -13.02 -2.31 2.75
C TYR A 29 -11.58 -2.73 2.40
N TYR A 30 -10.60 -1.81 2.43
CA TYR A 30 -9.19 -2.21 2.26
C TYR A 30 -8.64 -2.93 3.49
N LYS A 31 -9.13 -2.61 4.69
CA LYS A 31 -8.70 -3.27 5.93
C LYS A 31 -9.12 -4.74 5.96
N LEU A 32 -10.22 -5.10 5.28
CA LEU A 32 -10.69 -6.49 5.14
C LEU A 32 -9.66 -7.40 4.46
N ILE A 33 -8.75 -6.86 3.64
CA ILE A 33 -7.67 -7.62 2.99
C ILE A 33 -6.74 -8.26 4.02
N LEU A 34 -6.55 -7.62 5.18
CA LEU A 34 -5.73 -8.15 6.26
C LEU A 34 -6.38 -9.37 6.96
N LEU A 35 -7.65 -9.68 6.67
CA LEU A 35 -8.31 -10.90 7.14
C LEU A 35 -7.99 -12.13 6.29
N ILE A 36 -7.48 -11.96 5.06
CA ILE A 36 -7.11 -13.07 4.17
C ILE A 36 -6.21 -14.11 4.86
N PRO A 37 -5.09 -13.74 5.53
CA PRO A 37 -4.26 -14.73 6.22
C PRO A 37 -4.99 -15.42 7.38
N ILE A 38 -5.95 -14.75 8.03
CA ILE A 38 -6.77 -15.32 9.10
C ILE A 38 -7.71 -16.38 8.53
N PHE A 39 -8.40 -16.09 7.42
CA PHE A 39 -9.25 -17.07 6.75
C PHE A 39 -8.43 -18.23 6.20
N TRP A 40 -7.23 -17.97 5.68
CA TRP A 40 -6.33 -19.03 5.21
C TRP A 40 -5.96 -20.01 6.32
N ALA A 41 -5.60 -19.52 7.51
CA ALA A 41 -5.27 -20.35 8.67
C ALA A 41 -6.44 -21.26 9.12
N LEU A 42 -7.68 -20.88 8.82
CA LEU A 42 -8.87 -21.67 9.13
C LEU A 42 -9.16 -22.75 8.09
N THR A 43 -8.54 -22.71 6.92
CA THR A 43 -8.78 -23.70 5.87
C THR A 43 -8.21 -25.07 6.24
N PRO A 44 -8.89 -26.17 5.85
CA PRO A 44 -8.39 -27.52 6.07
C PRO A 44 -7.05 -27.76 5.35
N VAL A 45 -6.79 -27.06 4.23
CA VAL A 45 -5.52 -27.10 3.51
C VAL A 45 -4.36 -26.64 4.41
N ALA A 46 -4.52 -25.49 5.09
CA ALA A 46 -3.53 -24.99 6.03
C ALA A 46 -3.24 -25.98 7.18
N ARG A 47 -4.29 -26.66 7.68
CA ARG A 47 -4.14 -27.68 8.73
C ARG A 47 -3.36 -28.92 8.24
N ILE A 48 -3.54 -29.32 6.98
CA ILE A 48 -2.82 -30.44 6.39
C ILE A 48 -1.35 -30.08 6.12
N THR A 49 -1.07 -28.88 5.63
CA THR A 49 0.31 -28.41 5.42
C THR A 49 1.11 -28.28 6.72
N ASN A 50 0.44 -28.07 7.85
CA ASN A 50 1.07 -28.03 9.17
C ASN A 50 1.53 -29.41 9.69
N ILE A 51 1.18 -30.51 9.01
CA ILE A 51 1.78 -31.84 9.24
C ILE A 51 3.27 -31.84 8.84
N TRP A 52 3.66 -30.96 7.91
CA TRP A 52 5.06 -30.66 7.60
C TRP A 52 5.42 -29.27 8.15
N PRO A 53 5.73 -29.16 9.46
CA PRO A 53 5.71 -27.90 10.20
C PRO A 53 6.65 -26.82 9.63
N ILE A 54 7.76 -27.23 9.01
CA ILE A 54 8.72 -26.30 8.41
C ILE A 54 8.18 -25.68 7.12
N LEU A 55 7.40 -26.44 6.33
CA LEU A 55 6.83 -25.96 5.07
C LEU A 55 5.54 -25.14 5.32
N GLY A 56 4.72 -25.56 6.28
CA GLY A 56 3.50 -24.84 6.67
C GLY A 56 3.78 -23.41 7.17
N LEU A 57 4.72 -23.25 8.10
CA LEU A 57 5.12 -21.93 8.62
C LEU A 57 5.70 -21.02 7.53
N LEU A 58 6.39 -21.60 6.55
CA LEU A 58 7.02 -20.86 5.47
C LEU A 58 6.00 -20.32 4.48
N ASP A 59 4.89 -21.03 4.29
CA ASP A 59 3.77 -20.64 3.43
C ASP A 59 2.91 -19.56 4.10
N GLU A 60 2.54 -19.77 5.37
CA GLU A 60 1.77 -18.81 6.19
C GLU A 60 2.46 -17.44 6.25
N PHE A 61 3.79 -17.42 6.48
CA PHE A 61 4.55 -16.17 6.51
C PHE A 61 4.59 -15.47 5.14
N THR A 62 4.58 -16.24 4.06
CA THR A 62 4.55 -15.69 2.70
C THR A 62 3.20 -15.02 2.44
N ILE A 63 2.11 -15.65 2.84
CA ILE A 63 0.75 -15.13 2.67
C ILE A 63 0.56 -13.82 3.45
N ILE A 64 1.06 -13.76 4.69
CA ILE A 64 1.02 -12.54 5.50
C ILE A 64 1.80 -11.41 4.82
N LEU A 65 3.02 -11.67 4.36
CA LEU A 65 3.84 -10.68 3.66
C LEU A 65 3.16 -10.17 2.38
N LEU A 66 2.58 -11.07 1.61
CA LEU A 66 1.96 -10.76 0.32
C LEU A 66 0.69 -9.93 0.51
N THR A 67 -0.11 -10.24 1.53
CA THR A 67 -1.31 -9.49 1.89
C THR A 67 -0.98 -8.10 2.45
N MET A 68 0.06 -7.98 3.28
CA MET A 68 0.56 -6.67 3.76
C MET A 68 1.11 -5.80 2.63
N ALA A 69 1.87 -6.40 1.69
CA ALA A 69 2.38 -5.70 0.51
C ALA A 69 1.25 -5.21 -0.39
N LEU A 70 0.28 -6.08 -0.68
CA LEU A 70 -0.90 -5.76 -1.49
C LEU A 70 -1.73 -4.63 -0.85
N PHE A 71 -1.99 -4.73 0.45
CA PHE A 71 -2.68 -3.69 1.21
C PHE A 71 -1.97 -2.34 1.13
N THR A 72 -0.65 -2.33 1.38
CA THR A 72 0.17 -1.10 1.31
C THR A 72 0.13 -0.47 -0.08
N TRP A 73 0.17 -1.29 -1.13
CA TRP A 73 0.11 -0.84 -2.52
C TRP A 73 -1.27 -0.26 -2.89
N LEU A 74 -2.36 -0.92 -2.50
CA LEU A 74 -3.73 -0.43 -2.71
C LEU A 74 -3.98 0.90 -1.98
N VAL A 75 -3.55 1.00 -0.72
CA VAL A 75 -3.65 2.24 0.06
C VAL A 75 -2.83 3.35 -0.58
N GLY A 76 -1.62 3.05 -1.06
CA GLY A 76 -0.78 4.02 -1.78
C GLY A 76 -1.45 4.54 -3.05
N ARG A 77 -2.03 3.66 -3.88
CA ARG A 77 -2.79 4.08 -5.07
C ARG A 77 -4.00 4.94 -4.73
N HIS A 78 -4.73 4.59 -3.68
CA HIS A 78 -5.87 5.37 -3.22
C HIS A 78 -5.48 6.77 -2.75
N GLN A 79 -4.36 6.88 -2.02
CA GLN A 79 -3.82 8.17 -1.58
C GLN A 79 -3.32 9.00 -2.75
N LEU A 80 -2.67 8.39 -3.76
CA LEU A 80 -2.25 9.09 -4.98
C LEU A 80 -3.44 9.58 -5.81
N SER A 81 -4.51 8.80 -5.91
CA SER A 81 -5.73 9.21 -6.62
C SER A 81 -6.49 10.34 -5.92
N LYS A 82 -6.32 10.49 -4.60
CA LYS A 82 -6.90 11.58 -3.80
C LYS A 82 -5.96 12.76 -3.59
N ALA A 83 -4.68 12.61 -3.92
CA ALA A 83 -3.77 13.74 -3.92
C ALA A 83 -4.27 14.71 -5.00
N PRO A 84 -4.44 16.00 -4.70
CA PRO A 84 -4.70 16.98 -5.75
C PRO A 84 -3.60 16.81 -6.80
N PRO A 85 -3.92 16.94 -8.10
CA PRO A 85 -2.87 17.02 -9.10
C PRO A 85 -1.88 18.06 -8.60
N VAL A 86 -0.58 17.75 -8.71
CA VAL A 86 0.46 18.77 -8.55
C VAL A 86 0.30 19.68 -9.76
N THR A 87 -0.76 20.51 -9.77
CA THR A 87 -0.77 21.76 -10.48
C THR A 87 0.41 22.49 -9.88
N ALA A 88 1.47 22.54 -10.69
CA ALA A 88 2.55 23.49 -10.53
C ALA A 88 1.93 24.77 -9.97
N LYS A 89 2.44 25.24 -8.83
CA LYS A 89 2.21 26.60 -8.40
C LYS A 89 2.66 27.49 -9.56
N VAL A 90 1.76 27.81 -10.47
CA VAL A 90 1.87 29.01 -11.28
C VAL A 90 1.61 30.08 -10.24
N GLU A 91 2.68 30.63 -9.69
CA GLU A 91 2.62 31.87 -8.94
C GLU A 91 2.08 32.92 -9.90
N ILE A 92 0.77 33.10 -9.89
CA ILE A 92 0.12 34.26 -10.47
C ILE A 92 0.47 35.40 -9.52
N ILE A 93 1.61 36.03 -9.79
CA ILE A 93 1.93 37.34 -9.25
C ILE A 93 0.92 38.28 -9.93
N GLU A 94 -0.06 38.75 -9.17
CA GLU A 94 -0.95 39.82 -9.60
C GLU A 94 -0.10 41.06 -9.91
N GLY A 95 0.04 41.39 -11.20
CA GLY A 95 0.65 42.63 -11.63
C GLY A 95 1.38 42.47 -12.96
N GLU A 96 0.90 43.22 -13.96
CA GLU A 96 1.52 43.43 -15.28
C GLU A 96 1.23 42.36 -16.35
N TYR A 97 0.04 42.44 -16.93
CA TYR A 97 -0.19 41.95 -18.29
C TYR A 97 0.47 42.89 -19.29
N TYR A 98 1.58 42.49 -19.91
CA TYR A 98 2.01 43.08 -21.18
C TYR A 98 1.25 42.39 -22.32
N ILE A 99 0.18 43.03 -22.78
CA ILE A 99 -0.39 42.71 -24.09
C ILE A 99 0.60 43.25 -25.11
N LYS A 100 1.39 42.35 -25.72
CA LYS A 100 2.21 42.72 -26.88
C LYS A 100 1.26 42.78 -28.08
N ASP A 101 0.71 43.96 -28.34
CA ASP A 101 -0.04 44.21 -29.57
C ASP A 101 0.83 43.79 -30.75
N LYS A 102 0.30 42.84 -31.52
CA LYS A 102 0.92 42.39 -32.75
C LYS A 102 0.71 43.51 -33.77
N THR A 103 1.69 44.41 -33.88
CA THR A 103 1.69 45.49 -34.85
C THR A 103 1.42 44.93 -36.24
N SER A 104 0.31 45.39 -36.82
CA SER A 104 -0.10 45.17 -38.19
C SER A 104 1.02 45.57 -39.17
N ARG A 105 1.39 44.65 -40.05
CA ARG A 105 1.89 44.94 -41.41
C ARG A 105 1.80 43.69 -42.27
#